data_AF-A0A8T7ETY7-F1
#
_entry.id   AF-A0A8T7ETY7-F1
#
_cell.length_a   1.000
_cell.length_b   1.000
_cell.length_c   1.000
_cell.angle_alpha   90.00
_cell.angle_beta   90.00
_cell.angle_gamma   90.00
#
_symmetry.space_group_name_H-M   'P 1'
#
loop_
_entity.id
_entity.type
_entity.pdbx_description
1 polymer ?
#
loop_
_entity_poly.entity_id
_entity_poly.type
_entity_poly.pdbx_seq_one_letter_code
_entity_poly.pdbx_strand_id
1 'polypeptide(L)'
;MTRAYGTNPADVQAGVGPAIGPRKFQVGEEVVRAALAYYGDLDGLMRRDPADGTAYFDLWEANRRDLASAGVERIEVMGVCTAERTDDFFSHRAEQGKTGRFGALICLS
;
A
#
# COMPACT_ATOMS: atom_id res chain seq x y z
N MET A 1 6.63 3.28 -17.02
CA MET A 1 6.87 2.30 -18.12
C MET A 1 6.87 2.96 -19.49
N THR A 2 5.96 3.90 -19.76
CA THR A 2 5.85 4.60 -21.05
C THR A 2 7.15 5.23 -21.55
N ARG A 3 7.87 6.04 -20.74
CA ARG A 3 9.13 6.65 -21.18
C ARG A 3 10.24 5.65 -21.47
N ALA A 4 10.31 4.57 -20.69
CA ALA A 4 11.41 3.60 -20.76
C ALA A 4 11.19 2.52 -21.83
N TYR A 5 9.93 2.13 -22.08
CA TYR A 5 9.58 0.96 -22.90
C TYR A 5 8.47 1.22 -23.93
N GLY A 6 7.98 2.46 -24.03
CA GLY A 6 6.87 2.79 -24.94
C GLY A 6 5.52 2.19 -24.56
N THR A 7 5.38 1.62 -23.35
CA THR A 7 4.16 0.94 -22.90
C THR A 7 2.99 1.92 -22.78
N ASN A 8 1.83 1.50 -23.30
CA ASN A 8 0.54 2.12 -22.99
C ASN A 8 0.07 1.64 -21.60
N PRO A 9 -0.21 2.56 -20.64
CA PRO A 9 -0.66 2.18 -19.30
C PRO A 9 -1.89 1.27 -19.27
N ALA A 10 -2.81 1.39 -20.22
CA ALA A 10 -4.01 0.54 -20.30
C ALA A 10 -3.69 -0.95 -20.56
N ASP A 11 -2.52 -1.24 -21.13
CA ASP A 11 -2.05 -2.61 -21.37
C ASP A 11 -1.30 -3.21 -20.17
N VAL A 12 -1.04 -2.40 -19.13
CA VAL A 12 -0.35 -2.83 -17.92
C VAL A 12 -1.32 -3.58 -17.00
N GLN A 13 -0.85 -4.71 -16.47
CA GLN A 13 -1.47 -5.39 -15.33
C GLN A 13 -0.60 -5.15 -14.10
N ALA A 14 -1.21 -4.70 -13.01
CA ALA A 14 -0.52 -4.42 -11.76
C ALA A 14 -1.15 -5.21 -10.61
N GLY A 15 -0.28 -5.72 -9.73
CA GLY A 15 -0.69 -6.39 -8.49
C GLY A 15 -0.11 -5.68 -7.27
N VAL A 16 -0.95 -5.38 -6.28
CA VAL A 16 -0.54 -4.96 -4.94
C VAL A 16 -0.53 -6.20 -4.05
N GLY A 17 0.67 -6.72 -3.76
CA GLY A 17 0.88 -7.92 -2.96
C GLY A 17 0.66 -7.73 -1.46
N PRO A 18 0.99 -8.75 -0.63
CA PRO A 18 0.88 -8.67 0.81
C PRO A 18 1.71 -7.51 1.38
N ALA A 19 1.07 -6.65 2.17
CA ALA A 19 1.72 -5.54 2.86
C ALA A 19 0.98 -5.25 4.18
N ILE A 20 1.44 -4.29 4.98
CA ILE A 20 0.72 -3.92 6.20
C ILE A 20 -0.61 -3.24 5.84
N GLY A 21 -1.71 -3.77 6.37
CA GLY A 21 -3.06 -3.30 6.04
C GLY A 21 -3.52 -2.09 6.87
N PRO A 22 -4.65 -1.46 6.48
CA PRO A 22 -5.17 -0.22 7.06
C PRO A 22 -5.63 -0.34 8.51
N ARG A 23 -5.78 -1.56 9.05
CA ARG A 23 -6.08 -1.77 10.49
C ARG A 23 -4.83 -1.74 11.36
N LYS A 24 -3.64 -1.96 10.78
CA LYS A 24 -2.38 -2.13 11.52
C LYS A 24 -1.35 -1.06 11.20
N PHE A 25 -1.50 -0.32 10.08
CA PHE A 25 -0.53 0.69 9.70
C PHE A 25 -0.81 2.05 10.35
N GLN A 26 -0.52 2.12 11.65
CA GLN A 26 -0.52 3.36 12.41
C GLN A 26 0.62 4.28 11.94
N VAL A 27 0.28 5.56 11.73
CA VAL A 27 1.21 6.61 11.31
C VAL A 27 1.07 7.86 12.19
N GLY A 28 2.11 8.70 12.21
CA GLY A 28 2.07 9.99 12.89
C GLY A 28 1.49 11.11 12.02
N GLU A 29 1.23 12.27 12.63
CA GLU A 29 0.65 13.44 11.96
C GLU A 29 1.52 14.01 10.84
N GLU A 30 2.83 13.75 10.86
CA GLU A 30 3.72 14.08 9.76
C GLU A 30 3.34 13.34 8.46
N VAL A 31 2.96 12.07 8.55
CA VAL A 31 2.51 11.28 7.41
C VAL A 31 1.12 11.73 6.99
N VAL A 32 0.24 12.06 7.93
CA VAL A 32 -1.10 12.61 7.63
C VAL A 32 -0.98 13.88 6.79
N ARG A 33 -0.14 14.83 7.22
CA ARG A 33 0.06 16.09 6.48
C ARG A 33 0.67 15.85 5.11
N ALA A 34 1.65 14.95 5.00
CA ALA A 34 2.27 14.62 3.72
C ALA A 34 1.26 13.97 2.75
N ALA A 35 0.44 13.03 3.24
CA ALA A 35 -0.59 12.39 2.44
C ALA A 35 -1.66 13.40 2.00
N LEU A 36 -2.12 14.29 2.89
CA LEU A 36 -3.11 15.32 2.54
C LEU A 36 -2.55 16.29 1.49
N ALA A 37 -1.28 16.69 1.62
CA ALA A 37 -0.64 17.56 0.64
C ALA A 37 -0.48 16.91 -0.75
N TYR A 38 -0.34 15.57 -0.79
CA TYR A 38 -0.18 14.83 -2.05
C TYR A 38 -1.52 14.47 -2.70
N TYR A 39 -2.46 13.92 -1.93
CA TYR A 39 -3.75 13.43 -2.43
C TYR A 39 -4.86 14.50 -2.44
N GLY A 40 -4.69 15.61 -1.72
CA GLY A 40 -5.68 16.69 -1.60
C GLY A 40 -6.83 16.37 -0.64
N ASP A 41 -7.29 15.13 -0.62
CA ASP A 41 -8.19 14.56 0.39
C ASP A 41 -7.66 13.21 0.89
N LEU A 42 -8.19 12.77 2.04
CA LEU A 42 -7.82 11.49 2.65
C LEU A 42 -8.99 10.52 2.75
N ASP A 43 -10.11 10.81 2.07
CA ASP A 43 -11.30 9.97 2.15
C ASP A 43 -11.00 8.61 1.52
N GLY A 44 -11.32 7.52 2.23
CA GLY A 44 -10.95 6.16 1.87
C GLY A 44 -9.45 5.82 1.96
N LEU A 45 -8.57 6.79 2.22
CA LEU A 45 -7.12 6.57 2.38
C LEU A 45 -6.67 6.52 3.84
N MET A 46 -7.46 7.12 4.74
CA MET A 46 -7.10 7.21 6.14
C MET A 46 -8.31 6.98 7.05
N ARG A 47 -8.08 6.19 8.09
CA ARG A 47 -9.01 6.03 9.20
C ARG A 47 -8.39 6.58 10.46
N ARG A 48 -9.16 7.32 11.26
CA ARG A 48 -8.77 7.65 12.63
C ARG A 48 -9.48 6.76 13.63
N ASP A 49 -8.78 6.35 14.68
CA ASP A 49 -9.41 5.65 15.78
C ASP A 49 -10.33 6.60 16.56
N PRO A 50 -11.61 6.25 16.79
CA PRO A 50 -12.51 7.10 17.55
C PRO A 50 -12.11 7.29 19.02
N ALA A 51 -11.32 6.36 19.60
CA ALA A 51 -10.96 6.40 21.01
C ALA A 51 -9.86 7.41 21.33
N ASP A 52 -8.84 7.52 20.47
CA ASP A 52 -7.65 8.34 20.72
C ASP A 52 -7.22 9.22 19.55
N GLY A 53 -7.90 9.15 18.40
CA GLY A 53 -7.60 9.94 17.21
C GLY A 53 -6.43 9.42 16.37
N THR A 54 -5.81 8.29 16.75
CA THR A 54 -4.68 7.68 16.05
C THR A 54 -4.99 7.45 14.58
N ALA A 55 -4.11 7.91 13.69
CA ALA A 55 -4.26 7.76 12.25
C ALA A 55 -3.73 6.41 11.75
N TYR A 56 -4.51 5.78 10.88
CA TYR A 56 -4.15 4.57 10.16
C TYR A 56 -4.26 4.80 8.66
N PHE A 57 -3.16 4.56 7.95
CA PHE A 57 -3.07 4.83 6.52
C PHE A 57 -3.26 3.56 5.69
N ASP A 58 -4.08 3.64 4.64
CA ASP A 58 -4.30 2.55 3.70
C ASP A 58 -3.31 2.63 2.53
N LEU A 59 -2.18 1.93 2.67
CA LEU A 59 -1.18 1.84 1.62
C LEU A 59 -1.70 1.10 0.37
N TRP A 60 -2.66 0.19 0.52
CA TRP A 60 -3.18 -0.57 -0.61
C TRP A 60 -4.02 0.34 -1.51
N GLU A 61 -4.92 1.10 -0.91
CA GLU A 61 -5.76 2.06 -1.64
C GLU A 61 -4.92 3.22 -2.20
N ALA A 62 -3.93 3.71 -1.45
CA ALA A 62 -3.00 4.74 -1.93
C ALA A 62 -2.30 4.31 -3.23
N ASN A 63 -1.69 3.12 -3.25
CA ASN A 63 -1.03 2.59 -4.45
C ASN A 63 -2.03 2.31 -5.58
N ARG A 64 -3.22 1.81 -5.27
CA ARG A 64 -4.27 1.60 -6.29
C ARG A 64 -4.67 2.92 -6.97
N ARG A 65 -4.84 4.01 -6.20
CA ARG A 65 -5.14 5.34 -6.74
C ARG A 65 -4.01 5.91 -7.57
N ASP A 66 -2.76 5.73 -7.15
CA ASP A 66 -1.59 6.20 -7.90
C ASP A 66 -1.44 5.46 -9.23
N LEU A 67 -1.63 4.13 -9.23
CA LEU A 67 -1.63 3.32 -10.45
C LEU A 67 -2.77 3.72 -11.40
N ALA A 68 -3.98 3.91 -10.87
CA ALA A 68 -5.13 4.33 -11.66
C ALA A 68 -4.93 5.74 -12.26
N SER A 69 -4.41 6.68 -11.47
CA SER A 69 -4.07 8.05 -11.92
C SER A 69 -2.98 8.05 -12.99
N ALA A 70 -2.11 7.04 -13.00
CA ALA A 70 -1.12 6.82 -14.05
C ALA A 70 -1.68 6.17 -15.32
N GLY A 71 -2.98 5.86 -15.36
CA GLY A 71 -3.68 5.25 -16.51
C GLY A 71 -3.70 3.73 -16.52
N VAL A 72 -3.30 3.05 -15.43
CA VAL A 72 -3.39 1.59 -15.34
C VAL A 72 -4.83 1.20 -15.01
N GLU A 73 -5.44 0.36 -15.85
CA GLU A 73 -6.84 -0.03 -15.71
C GLU A 73 -7.02 -1.36 -14.97
N ARG A 74 -6.02 -2.26 -15.05
CA ARG A 74 -6.09 -3.62 -14.49
C ARG A 74 -5.22 -3.72 -13.25
N ILE A 75 -5.82 -3.46 -12.09
CA ILE A 75 -5.15 -3.43 -10.80
C ILE A 75 -5.81 -4.43 -9.85
N GLU A 76 -5.06 -5.42 -9.40
CA GLU A 76 -5.50 -6.37 -8.37
C GLU A 76 -4.85 -6.03 -7.03
N VAL A 77 -5.65 -5.99 -5.97
CA VAL A 77 -5.17 -5.78 -4.60
C VAL A 77 -5.45 -7.04 -3.79
N MET A 78 -4.40 -7.68 -3.28
CA MET A 78 -4.53 -8.97 -2.61
C MET A 78 -5.28 -8.87 -1.27
N GLY A 79 -5.19 -7.73 -0.58
CA GLY A 79 -5.88 -7.49 0.68
C GLY A 79 -5.37 -8.31 1.87
N VAL A 80 -4.13 -8.82 1.81
CA VAL A 80 -3.52 -9.65 2.86
C VAL A 80 -2.57 -8.82 3.72
N CYS A 81 -2.90 -8.70 5.01
CA CYS A 81 -2.13 -7.92 5.98
C CYS A 81 -0.98 -8.72 6.59
N THR A 82 0.27 -8.32 6.33
CA THR A 82 1.47 -9.01 6.87
C THR A 82 1.56 -8.94 8.39
N ALA A 83 1.03 -7.88 9.02
CA ALA A 83 1.00 -7.74 10.48
C ALA A 83 -0.11 -8.56 11.17
N GLU A 84 -1.10 -9.04 10.42
CA GLU A 84 -2.15 -9.93 10.93
C GLU A 84 -1.89 -11.40 10.60
N ARG A 85 -1.05 -11.67 9.59
CA ARG A 85 -0.70 -13.01 9.11
C ARG A 85 0.79 -13.32 9.31
N THR A 86 1.27 -13.21 10.54
CA THR A 86 2.66 -13.54 10.89
C THR A 86 2.96 -15.03 10.85
N ASP A 87 1.94 -15.87 10.66
CA ASP A 87 2.04 -17.29 10.32
C ASP A 87 2.61 -17.52 8.90
N ASP A 88 2.34 -16.61 7.97
CA ASP A 88 2.74 -16.71 6.56
C ASP A 88 3.78 -15.64 6.14
N PHE A 89 3.83 -14.50 6.83
CA PHE A 89 4.64 -13.35 6.44
C PHE A 89 5.49 -12.78 7.58
N PHE A 90 6.67 -12.28 7.24
CA PHE A 90 7.43 -11.40 8.12
C PHE A 90 6.79 -10.01 8.21
N SER A 91 6.73 -9.43 9.41
CA SER A 91 6.18 -8.10 9.66
C SER A 91 7.05 -7.28 10.60
N HIS A 92 7.75 -6.30 10.05
CA HIS A 92 8.59 -5.38 10.83
C HIS A 92 7.80 -4.69 11.96
N ARG A 93 6.53 -4.35 11.72
CA ARG A 93 5.68 -3.70 12.73
C ARG A 93 5.27 -4.66 13.85
N ALA A 94 4.74 -5.84 13.49
CA ALA A 94 4.24 -6.79 14.48
C ALA A 94 5.37 -7.40 15.31
N GLU A 95 6.53 -7.65 14.68
CA GLU A 95 7.69 -8.28 15.29
C GLU A 95 8.73 -7.27 15.78
N GLN A 96 8.33 -6.00 15.95
CA GLN A 96 9.13 -4.94 16.57
C GLN A 96 10.55 -4.81 15.98
N GLY A 97 10.62 -4.95 14.67
CA GLY A 97 11.84 -4.83 13.88
C GLY A 97 12.76 -6.04 13.84
N LYS A 98 12.53 -7.08 14.64
CA LYS A 98 13.37 -8.27 14.72
C LYS A 98 12.81 -9.42 13.89
N THR A 99 12.85 -9.27 12.57
CA THR A 99 12.25 -10.24 11.64
C THR A 99 12.99 -10.31 10.30
N GLY A 100 12.73 -11.37 9.54
CA GLY A 100 13.22 -11.57 8.19
C GLY A 100 12.60 -10.63 7.14
N ARG A 101 12.78 -10.98 5.87
CA ARG A 101 12.18 -10.31 4.71
C ARG A 101 11.76 -11.37 3.71
N PHE A 102 10.68 -11.11 2.98
CA PHE A 102 10.28 -11.92 1.84
C PHE A 102 10.51 -11.15 0.54
N GLY A 103 10.68 -11.88 -0.56
CA GLY A 103 10.84 -11.31 -1.90
C GLY A 103 9.54 -11.33 -2.69
N ALA A 104 9.34 -10.32 -3.53
CA ALA A 104 8.38 -10.35 -4.62
C ALA A 104 9.18 -10.42 -5.93
N LEU A 105 8.90 -11.42 -6.77
CA LEU A 105 9.63 -11.66 -8.02
C LEU A 105 8.66 -11.70 -9.20
N ILE A 106 9.06 -11.08 -10.30
CA ILE A 106 8.40 -11.18 -11.60
C ILE A 106 9.47 -11.45 -12.65
N CYS A 107 9.23 -12.41 -13.53
CA CYS A 107 10.12 -12.75 -14.63
C CYS A 107 9.32 -13.01 -15.90
N LEU A 108 9.97 -12.83 -17.04
CA LEU A 108 9.47 -13.35 -18.31
C LEU A 108 9.87 -14.82 -18.40
N SER A 109 8.94 -15.65 -18.87
CA SER A 109 9.20 -17.06 -19.18
C SER A 109 10.02 -17.22 -20.44
#